data_AF-A0A0A9XBP0-F1
#
_entry.id   AF-A0A0A9XBP0-F1
#
_cell.length_a   1.000
_cell.length_b   1.000
_cell.length_c   1.000
_cell.angle_alpha   90.00
_cell.angle_beta   90.00
_cell.angle_gamma   90.00
#
_symmetry.space_group_name_H-M   'P 1'
#
loop_
_entity.id
_entity.type
_entity.pdbx_description
1 polymer ?
#
loop_
_entity_poly.entity_id
_entity_poly.type
_entity_poly.pdbx_seq_one_letter_code
_entity_poly.pdbx_strand_id
1 'polypeptide(L)'
;PEMQIMMAYKNQKVEYSPSLCVVKREYFKKIKDSIDKLLEIKGIGDEKLYSTIKDKNSHKFSAVTSCIDVLFTKLQEYSTTWRSWLAISRVDIESFFKSYKSIKSEDWNRNFRASKFFGQQIAKIPSSQMVGPFYVSLVPLKMSIEWMNRSSWNT
;
A
#
# COMPACT_ATOMS: atom_id res chain seq x y z
N PRO A 1 -1.15 -15.98 8.03
CA PRO A 1 -0.20 -15.92 6.90
C PRO A 1 0.09 -14.48 6.52
N GLU A 2 1.32 -14.02 6.79
CA GLU A 2 1.76 -12.69 6.37
C GLU A 2 1.92 -12.66 4.85
N MET A 3 1.40 -11.61 4.21
CA MET A 3 1.61 -11.37 2.78
C MET A 3 2.43 -10.12 2.57
N GLN A 4 3.55 -10.29 1.88
CA GLN A 4 4.43 -9.20 1.51
C GLN A 4 3.93 -8.55 0.23
N ILE A 5 3.73 -7.24 0.28
CA ILE A 5 3.33 -6.42 -0.87
C ILE A 5 4.21 -5.18 -0.90
N MET A 6 4.43 -4.62 -2.09
CA MET A 6 5.24 -3.41 -2.25
C MET A 6 4.36 -2.25 -2.68
N MET A 7 4.67 -1.06 -2.21
CA MET A 7 4.06 0.18 -2.67
C MET A 7 5.07 0.95 -3.51
N ALA A 8 4.66 1.35 -4.71
CA ALA A 8 5.49 2.08 -5.65
C ALA A 8 4.74 3.28 -6.23
N TYR A 9 5.49 4.27 -6.69
CA TYR A 9 4.96 5.39 -7.44
C TYR A 9 5.16 5.16 -8.93
N LYS A 10 4.07 5.01 -9.70
CA LYS A 10 4.09 4.79 -11.15
C LYS A 10 2.99 5.63 -11.81
N ASN A 11 3.27 6.21 -12.98
CA ASN A 11 2.30 6.98 -13.76
C ASN A 11 1.52 8.03 -12.94
N GLN A 12 2.25 8.75 -12.09
CA GLN A 12 1.70 9.75 -11.17
C GLN A 12 0.70 9.22 -10.11
N LYS A 13 0.72 7.91 -9.85
CA LYS A 13 -0.18 7.23 -8.89
C LYS A 13 0.60 6.32 -7.95
N VAL A 14 0.09 6.22 -6.72
CA VAL A 14 0.53 5.23 -5.75
C VAL A 14 -0.15 3.92 -6.09
N GLU A 15 0.64 2.90 -6.40
CA GLU A 15 0.15 1.59 -6.79
C GLU A 15 0.80 0.49 -5.95
N TYR A 16 0.03 -0.56 -5.68
CA TYR A 16 0.52 -1.77 -5.06
C TYR A 16 1.08 -2.72 -6.12
N SER A 17 2.18 -3.38 -5.79
CA SER A 17 2.78 -4.45 -6.57
C SER A 17 2.95 -5.69 -5.68
N PRO A 18 2.28 -6.81 -5.96
CA PRO A 18 1.26 -7.00 -6.99
C PRO A 18 -0.02 -6.19 -6.74
N SER A 19 -0.89 -6.06 -7.76
CA SER A 19 -2.10 -5.24 -7.66
C SER A 19 -3.06 -5.76 -6.57
N LEU A 20 -3.85 -4.88 -5.98
CA LEU A 20 -4.79 -5.26 -4.91
C LEU A 20 -5.77 -6.36 -5.33
N CYS A 21 -6.16 -6.42 -6.61
CA CYS A 21 -7.03 -7.49 -7.13
C CYS A 21 -6.34 -8.86 -7.07
N VAL A 22 -5.06 -8.91 -7.45
CA VAL A 22 -4.25 -10.14 -7.36
C VAL A 22 -4.05 -10.53 -5.91
N VAL A 23 -3.68 -9.58 -5.04
CA VAL A 23 -3.51 -9.81 -3.60
C VAL A 23 -4.80 -10.32 -2.97
N LYS A 24 -5.96 -9.76 -3.34
CA LYS A 24 -7.28 -10.21 -2.88
C LYS A 24 -7.55 -11.65 -3.28
N ARG A 25 -7.34 -12.00 -4.55
CA ARG A 25 -7.49 -13.38 -5.05
C ARG A 25 -6.61 -14.38 -4.29
N GLU A 26 -5.33 -14.05 -4.11
CA GLU A 26 -4.38 -14.90 -3.39
C GLU A 26 -4.75 -15.05 -1.91
N TYR A 27 -5.26 -13.99 -1.27
CA TYR A 27 -5.73 -14.06 0.11
C TYR A 27 -6.95 -14.98 0.27
N PHE A 28 -7.95 -14.81 -0.60
CA PHE A 28 -9.12 -15.69 -0.63
C PHE A 28 -8.73 -17.13 -0.88
N LYS A 29 -7.82 -17.37 -1.83
CA LYS A 29 -7.30 -18.70 -2.12
C LYS A 29 -6.64 -19.32 -0.90
N LYS A 30 -5.75 -18.61 -0.20
CA LYS A 30 -5.12 -19.12 1.03
C LYS A 30 -6.13 -19.47 2.12
N ILE A 31 -7.17 -18.66 2.30
CA ILE A 31 -8.24 -18.96 3.27
C ILE A 31 -9.01 -20.21 2.86
N LYS A 32 -9.37 -20.31 1.57
CA LYS A 32 -10.05 -21.48 1.03
C LYS A 32 -9.21 -22.75 1.16
N ASP A 33 -7.95 -22.71 0.73
CA ASP A 33 -7.01 -23.84 0.80
C ASP A 33 -6.81 -24.30 2.26
N SER A 34 -6.79 -23.36 3.23
CA SER A 34 -6.70 -23.69 4.65
C SER A 34 -7.92 -24.45 5.16
N ILE A 35 -9.11 -24.13 4.63
CA ILE A 35 -10.38 -24.79 4.99
C ILE A 35 -10.49 -26.12 4.27
N ASP A 36 -10.11 -26.19 3.00
CA ASP A 36 -10.15 -27.42 2.21
C ASP A 36 -9.14 -28.45 2.75
N LYS A 37 -8.00 -28.03 3.30
CA LYS A 37 -7.06 -28.91 4.01
C LYS A 37 -7.71 -29.64 5.20
N LEU A 38 -8.72 -29.06 5.84
CA LEU A 38 -9.46 -29.74 6.91
C LEU A 38 -10.30 -30.91 6.38
N LEU A 39 -10.70 -30.89 5.10
CA LEU A 39 -11.44 -31.97 4.46
C LEU A 39 -10.56 -33.16 4.08
N GLU A 40 -9.25 -32.93 3.91
CA GLU A 40 -8.26 -33.97 3.60
C GLU A 40 -7.83 -34.78 4.83
N ILE A 41 -8.22 -34.34 6.03
CA ILE A 41 -7.89 -35.03 7.28
C ILE A 41 -8.68 -36.34 7.34
N LYS A 42 -8.01 -37.45 7.04
CA LYS A 42 -8.50 -38.80 7.32
C LYS A 42 -8.44 -39.05 8.83
N GLY A 43 -9.54 -38.76 9.52
CA GLY A 43 -9.70 -39.08 10.93
C GLY A 43 -9.88 -40.57 11.18
N ILE A 44 -9.77 -41.00 12.44
CA ILE A 44 -10.21 -42.33 12.88
C ILE A 44 -11.73 -42.25 13.05
N GLY A 45 -12.51 -42.75 12.10
CA GLY A 45 -13.98 -42.71 12.13
C GLY A 45 -14.61 -42.28 10.80
N ASP A 46 -15.74 -41.58 10.87
CA ASP A 46 -16.52 -41.14 9.69
C ASP A 46 -15.77 -40.11 8.85
N GLU A 47 -15.44 -40.49 7.60
CA GLU A 47 -14.77 -39.64 6.61
C GLU A 47 -15.59 -38.39 6.23
N LYS A 48 -16.89 -38.34 6.57
CA LYS A 48 -17.80 -37.23 6.24
C LYS A 48 -17.99 -36.20 7.35
N LEU A 49 -17.27 -36.32 8.47
CA LEU A 49 -17.43 -35.38 9.60
C LEU A 49 -17.09 -33.94 9.19
N TYR A 50 -15.94 -33.74 8.52
CA TYR A 50 -15.46 -32.41 8.16
C TYR A 50 -16.28 -31.75 7.04
N SER A 51 -16.82 -32.53 6.09
CA SER A 51 -17.74 -32.00 5.07
C SER A 51 -19.05 -31.52 5.71
N THR A 52 -19.62 -32.30 6.63
CA THR A 52 -20.84 -31.92 7.37
C THR A 52 -20.61 -30.64 8.19
N ILE A 53 -19.43 -30.48 8.80
CA ILE A 53 -19.07 -29.26 9.54
C ILE A 53 -18.98 -28.06 8.58
N LYS A 54 -18.37 -28.21 7.41
CA LYS A 54 -18.27 -27.15 6.40
C LYS A 54 -19.65 -26.67 5.93
N ASP A 55 -20.55 -27.61 5.64
CA ASP A 55 -21.90 -27.28 5.16
C ASP A 55 -22.73 -26.56 6.23
N LYS A 56 -22.68 -27.02 7.49
CA LYS A 56 -23.35 -26.37 8.62
C LYS A 56 -22.83 -24.95 8.87
N ASN A 57 -21.55 -24.70 8.64
CA ASN A 57 -20.91 -23.39 8.85
C ASN A 57 -20.87 -22.52 7.59
N SER A 58 -21.52 -22.94 6.50
CA SER A 58 -21.47 -22.24 5.21
C SER A 58 -21.89 -20.77 5.28
N HIS A 59 -22.87 -20.44 6.12
CA HIS A 59 -23.32 -19.08 6.37
C HIS A 59 -22.22 -18.15 6.93
N LYS A 60 -21.16 -18.68 7.55
CA LYS A 60 -20.04 -17.88 8.07
C LYS A 60 -19.10 -17.40 6.97
N PHE A 61 -19.10 -18.01 5.79
CA PHE A 61 -18.26 -17.57 4.67
C PHE A 61 -18.60 -16.16 4.18
N SER A 62 -19.86 -15.74 4.28
CA SER A 62 -20.26 -14.37 3.95
C SER A 62 -19.62 -13.37 4.91
N ALA A 63 -19.66 -13.64 6.22
CA ALA A 63 -19.01 -12.81 7.24
C ALA A 63 -17.49 -12.73 7.05
N VAL A 64 -16.83 -13.84 6.69
CA VAL A 64 -15.40 -13.84 6.36
C VAL A 64 -15.12 -12.96 5.13
N THR A 65 -15.95 -13.06 4.09
CA THR A 65 -15.81 -12.23 2.87
C THR A 65 -15.93 -10.74 3.22
N SER A 66 -16.91 -10.35 4.04
CA SER A 66 -17.06 -8.97 4.51
C SER A 66 -15.86 -8.49 5.33
N CYS A 67 -15.31 -9.33 6.21
CA CYS A 67 -14.08 -9.01 6.95
C CYS A 67 -12.90 -8.78 6.00
N ILE A 68 -12.78 -9.57 4.93
CA ILE A 68 -11.74 -9.38 3.92
C ILE A 68 -11.92 -8.04 3.22
N ASP A 69 -13.13 -7.67 2.83
CA ASP A 69 -13.39 -6.37 2.18
C ASP A 69 -12.96 -5.21 3.08
N VAL A 70 -13.27 -5.26 4.37
CA VAL A 70 -12.81 -4.25 5.34
C VAL A 70 -11.28 -4.15 5.39
N LEU A 71 -10.55 -5.26 5.32
CA LEU A 71 -9.09 -5.24 5.26
C LEU A 71 -8.56 -4.55 3.99
N PHE A 72 -9.20 -4.79 2.84
CA PHE A 72 -8.82 -4.14 1.59
C PHE A 72 -9.20 -2.65 1.56
N THR A 73 -10.30 -2.25 2.20
CA THR A 73 -10.63 -0.83 2.41
C THR A 73 -9.53 -0.14 3.23
N LYS A 74 -9.05 -0.76 4.32
CA LYS A 74 -7.92 -0.23 5.11
C LYS A 74 -6.63 -0.08 4.29
N LEU A 75 -6.34 -1.04 3.42
CA LEU A 75 -5.20 -0.93 2.48
C LEU A 75 -5.39 0.22 1.48
N GLN A 76 -6.62 0.46 1.00
CA GLN A 76 -6.91 1.58 0.11
C GLN A 76 -6.73 2.92 0.84
N GLU A 77 -7.29 3.07 2.03
CA GLU A 77 -7.10 4.25 2.88
C GLU A 77 -5.61 4.51 3.15
N TYR A 78 -4.85 3.46 3.47
CA TYR A 78 -3.40 3.58 3.65
C TYR A 78 -2.67 4.07 2.39
N SER A 79 -3.11 3.72 1.18
CA SER A 79 -2.52 4.29 -0.03
C SER A 79 -2.84 5.78 -0.21
N THR A 80 -3.97 6.25 0.31
CA THR A 80 -4.34 7.67 0.24
C THR A 80 -3.50 8.55 1.13
N THR A 81 -2.98 8.05 2.26
CA THR A 81 -2.11 8.83 3.16
C THR A 81 -0.80 9.24 2.50
N TRP A 82 -0.36 8.50 1.48
CA TRP A 82 0.86 8.80 0.72
C TRP A 82 0.67 9.86 -0.37
N ARG A 83 -0.57 10.26 -0.68
CA ARG A 83 -0.83 11.28 -1.71
C ARG A 83 -0.23 12.64 -1.36
N SER A 84 -0.22 13.01 -0.08
CA SER A 84 0.34 14.29 0.38
C SER A 84 1.85 14.37 0.17
N TRP A 85 2.56 13.26 0.42
CA TRP A 85 4.01 13.14 0.19
C TRP A 85 4.41 13.27 -1.27
N LEU A 86 3.46 13.05 -2.18
CA LEU A 86 3.67 13.05 -3.63
C LEU A 86 3.16 14.32 -4.31
N ALA A 87 2.68 15.32 -3.54
CA ALA A 87 2.08 16.52 -4.09
C ALA A 87 3.02 17.27 -5.06
N ILE A 88 4.32 17.29 -4.75
CA ILE A 88 5.37 17.94 -5.58
C ILE A 88 5.39 17.40 -7.01
N SER A 89 5.13 16.10 -7.19
CA SER A 89 5.20 15.44 -8.50
C SER A 89 4.04 15.76 -9.45
N ARG A 90 2.95 16.33 -8.92
CA ARG A 90 1.75 16.67 -9.69
C ARG A 90 1.82 18.08 -10.26
N VAL A 91 2.79 18.87 -9.80
CA VAL A 91 2.98 20.25 -10.24
C VAL A 91 4.10 20.23 -11.27
N ASP A 92 3.82 20.78 -12.45
CA ASP A 92 4.88 21.13 -13.37
C ASP A 92 5.62 22.35 -12.81
N ILE A 93 6.78 22.08 -12.21
CA ILE A 93 7.59 23.05 -11.49
C ILE A 93 8.07 24.15 -12.43
N GLU A 94 8.36 23.81 -13.70
CA GLU A 94 8.90 24.75 -14.67
C GLU A 94 7.83 25.77 -15.10
N SER A 95 6.61 25.32 -15.42
CA SER A 95 5.51 26.24 -15.73
C SER A 95 5.07 27.03 -14.51
N PHE A 96 5.11 26.43 -13.31
CA PHE A 96 4.83 27.15 -12.06
C PHE A 96 5.80 28.31 -11.84
N PHE A 97 7.11 28.10 -12.01
CA PHE A 97 8.09 29.17 -11.86
C PHE A 97 7.97 30.25 -12.95
N LYS A 98 7.69 29.87 -14.20
CA LYS A 98 7.44 30.84 -15.30
C LYS A 98 6.22 31.73 -15.03
N SER A 99 5.23 31.24 -14.29
CA SER A 99 4.05 32.01 -13.92
C SER A 99 4.31 33.06 -12.81
N TYR A 100 5.33 32.84 -11.99
CA TYR A 100 5.72 33.76 -10.91
C TYR A 100 6.61 34.88 -11.44
N LYS A 101 6.03 36.07 -11.65
CA LYS A 101 6.72 37.24 -12.22
C LYS A 101 7.82 37.86 -11.33
N SER A 102 7.92 37.47 -10.04
CA SER A 102 8.97 37.97 -9.13
C SER A 102 9.21 37.01 -7.97
N ILE A 103 10.18 36.12 -8.10
CA ILE A 103 10.68 35.28 -7.00
C ILE A 103 11.81 36.05 -6.34
N LYS A 104 11.70 36.30 -5.03
CA LYS A 104 12.75 37.01 -4.29
C LYS A 104 13.82 36.03 -3.79
N SER A 105 14.98 36.57 -3.40
CA SER A 105 16.04 35.76 -2.79
C SER A 105 15.57 35.08 -1.49
N GLU A 106 14.68 35.73 -0.73
CA GLU A 106 14.13 35.14 0.50
C GLU A 106 13.24 33.92 0.20
N ASP A 107 12.52 33.92 -0.92
CA ASP A 107 11.66 32.80 -1.33
C ASP A 107 12.49 31.56 -1.66
N TRP A 108 13.64 31.75 -2.33
CA TRP A 108 14.60 30.68 -2.61
C TRP A 108 15.15 30.07 -1.32
N ASN A 109 15.58 30.89 -0.37
CA ASN A 109 16.09 30.42 0.92
C ASN A 109 14.99 29.68 1.72
N ARG A 110 13.75 30.17 1.68
CA ARG A 110 12.59 29.51 2.33
C ARG A 110 12.31 28.14 1.71
N ASN A 111 12.26 28.06 0.38
CA ASN A 111 12.03 26.81 -0.35
C ASN A 111 13.16 25.81 -0.11
N PHE A 112 14.41 26.27 -0.06
CA PHE A 112 15.58 25.42 0.20
C PHE A 112 15.53 24.82 1.61
N ARG A 113 15.20 25.64 2.61
CA ARG A 113 14.99 25.17 3.99
C ARG A 113 13.84 24.16 4.07
N ALA A 114 12.74 24.41 3.36
CA ALA A 114 11.60 23.50 3.30
C ALA A 114 11.97 22.15 2.65
N SER A 115 12.69 22.16 1.52
CA SER A 115 13.20 20.94 0.86
C SER A 115 14.15 20.15 1.77
N LYS A 116 15.07 20.85 2.46
CA LYS A 116 16.00 20.20 3.41
C LYS A 116 15.24 19.54 4.56
N PHE A 117 14.26 20.24 5.13
CA PHE A 117 13.39 19.67 6.17
C PHE A 117 12.60 18.47 5.64
N PHE A 118 12.03 18.58 4.44
CA PHE A 118 11.32 17.47 3.80
C PHE A 118 12.23 16.27 3.58
N GLY A 119 13.47 16.47 3.12
CA GLY A 119 14.51 15.44 3.03
C GLY A 119 14.77 14.72 4.35
N GLN A 120 14.83 15.46 5.46
CA GLN A 120 14.94 14.86 6.80
C GLN A 120 13.70 14.04 7.19
N GLN A 121 12.50 14.47 6.78
CA GLN A 121 11.27 13.70 7.01
C GLN A 121 11.23 12.43 6.17
N ILE A 122 11.70 12.48 4.91
CA ILE A 122 11.81 11.31 4.04
C ILE A 122 12.75 10.26 4.65
N ALA A 123 13.88 10.70 5.22
CA ALA A 123 14.82 9.79 5.87
C ALA A 123 14.18 8.99 7.03
N LYS A 124 13.19 9.57 7.72
CA LYS A 124 12.43 8.94 8.82
C LYS A 124 11.35 7.96 8.34
N ILE A 125 11.04 7.94 7.04
CA ILE A 125 10.09 6.96 6.51
C ILE A 125 10.65 5.55 6.72
N PRO A 126 9.90 4.64 7.39
CA PRO A 126 10.33 3.27 7.58
C PRO A 126 10.38 2.52 6.25
N SER A 127 11.25 1.53 6.15
CA SER A 127 11.36 0.68 4.94
C SER A 127 10.13 -0.19 4.71
N SER A 128 9.37 -0.49 5.77
CA SER A 128 8.17 -1.30 5.73
C SER A 128 7.20 -0.94 6.85
N GLN A 129 5.93 -1.25 6.65
CA GLN A 129 4.88 -1.05 7.63
C GLN A 129 3.85 -2.19 7.56
N MET A 130 3.38 -2.66 8.72
CA MET A 130 2.26 -3.59 8.79
C MET A 130 0.93 -2.86 8.67
N VAL A 131 0.08 -3.34 7.78
CA VAL A 131 -1.30 -2.87 7.61
C VAL A 131 -2.21 -4.10 7.71
N GLY A 132 -2.75 -4.36 8.91
CA GLY A 132 -3.44 -5.61 9.18
C GLY A 132 -2.51 -6.82 8.97
N PRO A 133 -2.91 -7.85 8.19
CA PRO A 133 -2.06 -9.02 7.91
C PRO A 133 -1.03 -8.80 6.78
N PHE A 134 -0.92 -7.58 6.24
CA PHE A 134 -0.07 -7.28 5.09
C PHE A 134 1.21 -6.57 5.52
N TYR A 135 2.35 -7.09 5.09
CA TYR A 135 3.65 -6.45 5.24
C TYR A 135 3.93 -5.60 4.00
N VAL A 136 3.78 -4.28 4.13
CA VAL A 136 3.92 -3.33 3.02
C VAL A 136 5.33 -2.78 2.98
N SER A 137 6.10 -3.11 1.95
CA SER A 137 7.39 -2.49 1.67
C SER A 137 7.18 -1.11 1.05
N LEU A 138 7.82 -0.10 1.67
CA LEU A 138 7.78 1.30 1.27
C LEU A 138 9.06 1.74 0.56
N VAL A 139 10.05 0.86 0.43
CA VAL A 139 11.35 1.17 -0.18
C VAL A 139 11.21 1.81 -1.57
N PRO A 140 10.41 1.25 -2.52
CA PRO A 140 10.29 1.85 -3.85
C PRO A 140 9.64 3.23 -3.79
N LEU A 141 8.61 3.39 -2.97
CA LEU A 141 7.92 4.65 -2.78
C LEU A 141 8.85 5.72 -2.17
N LYS A 142 9.63 5.35 -1.14
CA LYS A 142 10.63 6.23 -0.52
C LYS A 142 11.64 6.72 -1.55
N MET A 143 12.20 5.82 -2.35
CA MET A 143 13.14 6.17 -3.41
C MET A 143 12.52 7.15 -4.43
N SER A 144 11.26 6.95 -4.82
CA SER A 144 10.57 7.89 -5.70
C SER A 144 10.44 9.27 -5.05
N ILE A 145 10.02 9.36 -3.78
CA ILE A 145 9.89 10.61 -3.03
C ILE A 145 11.24 11.34 -2.91
N GLU A 146 12.32 10.61 -2.60
CA GLU A 146 13.68 11.16 -2.54
C GLU A 146 14.12 11.71 -3.90
N TRP A 147 13.86 10.97 -4.97
CA TRP A 147 14.21 11.40 -6.33
C TRP A 147 13.48 12.68 -6.71
N MET A 148 12.17 12.78 -6.44
CA MET A 148 11.37 13.98 -6.77
C MET A 148 11.81 15.21 -5.96
N ASN A 149 12.15 15.05 -4.68
CA ASN A 149 12.67 16.16 -3.88
C ASN A 149 14.04 16.64 -4.36
N ARG A 150 14.85 15.78 -4.98
CA ARG A 150 16.15 16.18 -5.56
C ARG A 150 15.98 16.81 -6.93
N SER A 151 15.14 16.24 -7.79
CA SER A 151 14.94 16.71 -9.16
C SER A 151 14.40 18.14 -9.22
N SER A 152 13.60 18.55 -8.23
CA SER A 152 13.06 19.92 -8.13
C SER A 152 14.12 21.02 -8.01
N TRP A 153 15.38 20.67 -7.72
CA TRP A 153 16.49 21.62 -7.58
C TRP A 153 17.51 21.54 -8.72
N ASN A 154 17.38 20.56 -9.61
CA ASN A 154 18.30 20.37 -10.74
C ASN A 154 17.78 21.00 -12.05
N THR A 155 16.59 21.62 -12.01
CA THR A 155 15.91 22.25 -13.16
C THR A 155 15.83 23.75 -12.91
#